data_AF-A0ABC8LUM3-F1
#
_entry.id   AF-A0ABC8LUM3-F1
#
_cell.length_a   1.000
_cell.length_b   1.000
_cell.length_c   1.000
_cell.angle_alpha   90.00
_cell.angle_beta   90.00
_cell.angle_gamma   90.00
#
_symmetry.space_group_name_H-M   'P 1'
#
loop_
_entity.id
_entity.type
_entity.pdbx_description
1 polymer ?
#
loop_
_entity_poly.entity_id
_entity_poly.type
_entity_poly.pdbx_seq_one_letter_code
_entity_poly.pdbx_strand_id
1 'polypeptide(L)' 'MSDKEKRDTSSFEIAMAVIGVVGAIAGLFSGMGSGPDMKTMKAPGKDGRIFREVFESDPKGYFRNLRKK' A
#
# COMPACT_ATOMS: atom_id res chain seq x y z
N MET A 1 -12.99 -17.68 44.55
CA MET A 1 -12.51 -17.33 43.20
C MET A 1 -12.46 -15.81 43.14
N SER A 2 -11.27 -15.23 43.25
CA SER A 2 -11.12 -13.80 43.61
C SER A 2 -11.21 -12.90 42.37
N ASP A 3 -11.91 -11.77 42.47
CA ASP A 3 -12.16 -10.77 41.41
C ASP A 3 -10.89 -10.18 40.73
N LYS A 4 -9.71 -10.56 41.22
CA LYS A 4 -8.41 -10.21 40.64
C LYS A 4 -8.13 -11.02 39.37
N GLU A 5 -8.47 -12.30 39.36
CA GLU A 5 -8.19 -13.25 38.27
C GLU A 5 -9.00 -12.94 36.99
N LYS A 6 -10.23 -12.42 37.13
CA LYS A 6 -11.08 -11.99 36.00
C LYS A 6 -10.57 -10.71 35.33
N ARG A 7 -9.83 -9.87 36.05
CA ARG A 7 -9.30 -8.60 35.51
C ARG A 7 -8.00 -8.80 34.75
N ASP A 8 -7.21 -9.78 35.18
CA ASP A 8 -5.96 -10.12 34.52
C ASP A 8 -6.27 -10.80 33.17
N THR A 9 -7.16 -11.79 33.17
CA THR A 9 -7.62 -12.48 31.94
C THR A 9 -8.25 -11.51 30.92
N SER A 10 -9.09 -10.57 31.36
CA SER A 10 -9.71 -9.60 30.44
C SER A 10 -8.70 -8.61 29.86
N SER A 11 -7.71 -8.18 30.63
CA SER A 11 -6.66 -7.27 30.16
C SER A 11 -5.73 -7.95 29.16
N PHE A 12 -5.39 -9.22 29.38
CA PHE A 12 -4.60 -10.03 28.44
C PHE A 12 -5.37 -10.30 27.13
N GLU A 13 -6.68 -10.61 27.18
CA GLU A 13 -7.51 -10.78 25.98
C GLU A 13 -7.62 -9.48 25.16
N ILE A 14 -7.85 -8.35 25.81
CA ILE A 14 -7.91 -7.04 25.15
C ILE A 14 -6.55 -6.71 24.52
N ALA A 15 -5.44 -6.95 25.23
CA ALA A 15 -4.10 -6.70 24.70
C ALA A 15 -3.79 -7.54 23.45
N MET A 16 -4.16 -8.83 23.43
CA MET A 16 -3.97 -9.71 22.28
C MET A 16 -4.83 -9.29 21.08
N ALA A 17 -6.08 -8.88 21.31
CA ALA A 17 -6.96 -8.38 20.26
C ALA A 17 -6.43 -7.10 19.60
N VAL A 18 -5.88 -6.17 20.38
CA VAL A 18 -5.30 -4.91 19.87
C VAL A 18 -4.03 -5.16 19.06
N ILE A 19 -3.15 -6.08 19.49
CA ILE A 19 -1.92 -6.43 18.77
C ILE A 19 -2.24 -7.08 17.41
N GLY A 20 -3.25 -7.95 17.35
CA GLY A 20 -3.67 -8.61 16.10
C GLY A 20 -4.11 -7.62 15.01
N VAL A 21 -4.81 -6.54 15.38
CA VAL A 21 -5.28 -5.51 14.43
C VAL A 21 -4.13 -4.63 13.92
N VAL A 22 -3.20 -4.23 14.79
CA VAL A 22 -2.03 -3.42 14.38
C VAL A 22 -1.05 -4.24 13.52
N GLY A 23 -0.84 -5.52 13.86
CA GLY A 23 -0.02 -6.44 13.07
C GLY A 23 -0.60 -6.70 11.67
N ALA A 24 -1.92 -6.80 11.53
CA ALA A 24 -2.58 -6.96 10.24
C ALA A 24 -2.42 -5.73 9.33
N ILE A 25 -2.46 -4.51 9.88
CA ILE A 25 -2.25 -3.26 9.12
C ILE A 25 -0.77 -3.08 8.75
N ALA A 26 0.16 -3.37 9.68
CA ALA A 26 1.60 -3.33 9.39
C ALA A 26 2.01 -4.38 8.35
N GLY A 27 1.40 -5.57 8.36
CA GLY A 27 1.59 -6.62 7.35
C GLY A 27 1.03 -6.25 5.97
N LEU A 28 -0.06 -5.47 5.90
CA LEU A 28 -0.64 -5.00 4.64
C LEU A 28 0.28 -3.99 3.93
N PHE A 29 1.04 -3.17 4.67
CA PHE A 29 1.98 -2.19 4.10
C PHE A 29 3.41 -2.69 3.96
N SER A 30 3.84 -3.69 4.75
CA SER A 30 5.23 -4.17 4.74
C SER A 30 5.49 -5.33 3.75
N GLY A 31 4.45 -5.85 3.11
CA GLY A 31 4.52 -7.12 2.37
C GLY A 31 4.09 -7.09 0.90
N MET A 32 3.67 -5.96 0.33
CA MET A 32 3.34 -5.88 -1.11
C MET A 32 4.57 -5.52 -1.95
N GLY A 33 5.68 -6.21 -1.71
CA GLY A 33 6.83 -6.24 -2.62
C GLY A 33 6.63 -7.25 -3.73
N SER A 34 5.44 -7.28 -4.36
CA SER A 34 5.08 -8.10 -5.53
C SER A 34 3.74 -7.63 -6.10
N GLY A 35 3.58 -6.33 -6.35
CA GLY A 35 2.58 -5.91 -7.35
C GLY A 35 2.93 -6.56 -8.69
N PRO A 36 1.98 -6.75 -9.64
CA PRO A 36 2.32 -7.17 -10.99
C PRO A 36 3.53 -6.34 -11.44
N ASP A 37 4.56 -7.01 -11.97
CA ASP A 37 5.84 -6.38 -12.32
C ASP A 37 5.61 -5.37 -13.45
N MET A 38 5.05 -4.22 -13.07
CA MET A 38 4.47 -3.25 -13.97
C MET A 38 5.62 -2.53 -14.61
N LYS A 39 5.88 -2.90 -15.87
CA LYS A 39 7.03 -2.39 -16.61
C LYS A 39 6.99 -0.87 -16.66
N THR A 40 7.95 -0.24 -16.00
CA THR A 40 8.13 1.21 -16.06
C THR A 40 9.09 1.59 -17.18
N MET A 41 8.99 2.82 -17.68
CA MET A 41 9.92 3.39 -18.65
C MET A 41 10.21 4.85 -18.35
N LYS A 42 11.27 5.40 -18.95
CA LYS A 42 11.50 6.86 -18.93
C LYS A 42 10.31 7.57 -19.55
N ALA A 43 9.88 8.66 -18.93
CA ALA A 43 8.80 9.50 -19.41
C ALA A 43 9.25 10.25 -20.68
N PRO A 44 8.60 10.06 -21.84
CA PRO A 44 8.99 10.79 -23.05
C PRO A 44 8.75 12.29 -22.93
N GLY A 45 9.78 13.12 -23.16
CA GLY A 45 9.63 14.58 -23.12
C GLY A 45 9.43 15.19 -21.72
N LYS A 46 9.67 14.41 -20.66
CA LYS A 46 9.63 14.87 -19.27
C LYS A 46 10.65 14.11 -18.43
N ASP A 47 11.22 14.76 -17.43
CA ASP A 47 12.00 14.04 -16.42
C ASP A 47 11.09 13.16 -15.54
N GLY A 48 11.51 11.91 -15.35
CA GLY A 48 10.82 10.92 -14.52
C GLY A 48 10.58 9.58 -15.20
N ARG A 49 9.81 8.71 -14.51
CA ARG A 49 9.39 7.39 -15.00
C ARG A 49 7.86 7.29 -14.98
N ILE A 50 7.31 6.55 -15.92
CA ILE A 50 5.87 6.25 -16.03
C ILE A 50 5.66 4.75 -16.26
N PHE A 51 4.46 4.27 -15.97
CA PHE A 51 4.04 2.93 -16.37
C PHE A 51 3.93 2.86 -17.89
N ARG A 52 4.55 1.84 -18.49
CA ARG A 52 4.57 1.66 -19.94
C ARG A 52 3.15 1.45 -20.48
N GLU A 53 2.34 0.64 -19.82
CA GLU A 53 0.95 0.35 -20.21
C GLU A 53 0.07 1.61 -20.29
N VAL A 54 0.26 2.57 -19.37
CA VAL A 54 -0.50 3.83 -19.37
C VAL A 54 -0.10 4.69 -20.56
N PHE A 55 1.18 4.69 -20.93
CA PHE A 55 1.63 5.37 -22.14
C PHE A 55 1.14 4.69 -23.42
N GLU A 56 1.22 3.35 -23.49
CA GLU A 56 0.82 2.58 -24.67
C GLU A 56 -0.69 2.61 -24.92
N SER A 57 -1.51 2.71 -23.86
CA SER A 57 -2.96 2.80 -23.99
C SER A 57 -3.44 4.14 -24.58
N ASP A 58 -2.81 5.27 -24.25
CA ASP A 58 -3.10 6.57 -24.88
C ASP A 58 -1.86 7.47 -25.04
N PRO A 59 -1.01 7.21 -26.05
CA PRO A 59 0.16 8.04 -26.31
C PRO A 59 -0.21 9.48 -26.68
N LYS A 60 -1.32 9.68 -27.41
CA LYS A 60 -1.76 11.00 -27.87
C LYS A 60 -2.22 11.86 -26.70
N GLY A 61 -3.00 11.30 -25.78
CA GLY A 61 -3.43 11.97 -24.55
C GLY A 61 -2.27 12.32 -23.65
N TYR A 62 -1.27 11.44 -23.52
CA TYR A 62 -0.04 11.73 -22.78
C TYR A 62 0.64 13.01 -23.31
N PHE A 63 0.94 13.09 -24.61
CA PHE A 63 1.60 14.26 -25.19
C PHE A 63 0.72 15.51 -25.19
N ARG A 64 -0.61 15.36 -25.38
CA ARG A 64 -1.54 16.49 -25.26
C ARG A 64 -1.52 17.08 -23.86
N ASN A 65 -1.50 16.25 -22.83
CA ASN A 65 -1.43 16.69 -21.44
C ASN A 65 -0.05 17.28 -21.11
N LEU A 66 1.02 16.73 -21.69
CA LEU A 66 2.36 17.25 -21.53
C LEU A 66 2.50 18.69 -22.04
N ARG A 67 1.88 19.02 -23.19
CA ARG A 67 1.90 20.38 -23.76
C ARG A 67 1.05 21.41 -23.01
N LYS A 68 0.11 20.94 -22.19
CA LYS A 68 -0.75 21.81 -21.36
C LYS A 68 -0.09 22.18 -20.03
N LYS A 69 1.08 21.62 -19.75
CA LYS A 69 1.85 21.82 -18.54
C LYS A 69 2.98 22.79 -18.78
#